data_AF-A0A6B3HCP1-F1
#
_entry.id   AF-A0A6B3HCP1-F1
#
_cell.length_a   1.000
_cell.length_b   1.000
_cell.length_c   1.000
_cell.angle_alpha   90.00
_cell.angle_beta   90.00
_cell.angle_gamma   90.00
#
_symmetry.space_group_name_H-M   'P 1'
#
loop_
_entity.id
_entity.type
_entity.pdbx_description
1 polymer ?
#
loop_
_entity_poly.entity_id
_entity_poly.type
_entity_poly.pdbx_seq_one_letter_code
_entity_poly.pdbx_strand_id
1 'polypeptide(L)'
;AEPGDRLALLLPAHWQSAVWLLACSSVGVVADVQGDPAAADLVVSGPDTLERARACRGERVALALRPLGGRFPQPPEGFSDYAVEV
;
A
#
# COMPACT_ATOMS: atom_id res chain seq x y z
N ALA A 1 6.95 0.64 9.47
CA ALA A 1 7.48 -0.65 8.98
C ALA A 1 8.89 -0.88 9.51
N GLU A 2 9.16 -2.07 10.04
CA GLU A 2 10.46 -2.56 10.46
C GLU A 2 10.86 -3.84 9.70
N PRO A 3 12.16 -4.22 9.68
CA PRO A 3 12.58 -5.46 9.04
C PRO A 3 11.85 -6.67 9.63
N GLY A 4 11.25 -7.50 8.76
CA GLY A 4 10.44 -8.65 9.15
C GLY A 4 8.93 -8.43 9.06
N ASP A 5 8.46 -7.17 9.06
CA ASP A 5 7.03 -6.86 8.88
C ASP A 5 6.51 -7.42 7.55
N ARG A 6 5.22 -7.80 7.53
CA ARG A 6 4.51 -8.23 6.33
C ARG A 6 3.66 -7.11 5.76
N LEU A 7 3.92 -6.76 4.49
CA LEU A 7 3.14 -5.79 3.72
C LEU A 7 2.23 -6.50 2.72
N ALA A 8 0.91 -6.37 2.86
CA ALA A 8 -0.03 -6.79 1.82
C ALA A 8 -0.05 -5.76 0.68
N LEU A 9 0.42 -6.15 -0.51
CA LEU A 9 0.49 -5.25 -1.67
C LEU A 9 -0.72 -5.47 -2.57
N LEU A 10 -1.76 -4.65 -2.38
CA LEU A 10 -3.03 -4.71 -3.09
C LEU A 10 -3.11 -3.72 -4.26
N LEU A 11 -2.04 -3.64 -5.05
CA LEU A 11 -1.98 -2.82 -6.26
C LEU A 11 -2.13 -3.69 -7.52
N PRO A 12 -2.73 -3.17 -8.62
CA PRO A 12 -2.75 -3.87 -9.90
C PRO A 12 -1.33 -3.98 -10.49
N ALA A 13 -1.21 -4.58 -11.68
CA ALA A 13 0.02 -4.57 -12.46
C ALA A 13 0.35 -3.13 -12.94
N HIS A 14 0.96 -2.36 -12.05
CA HIS A 14 1.27 -0.94 -12.22
C HIS A 14 2.73 -0.70 -11.83
N TRP A 15 3.37 0.33 -12.40
CA TRP A 15 4.79 0.61 -12.13
C TRP A 15 5.06 0.90 -10.64
N GLN A 16 4.11 1.54 -9.95
CA GLN A 16 4.18 1.76 -8.50
C GLN A 16 4.24 0.45 -7.69
N SER A 17 3.66 -0.64 -8.19
CA SER A 17 3.79 -1.95 -7.55
C SER A 17 5.24 -2.42 -7.55
N ALA A 18 5.98 -2.20 -8.65
CA ALA A 18 7.41 -2.50 -8.71
C ALA A 18 8.24 -1.63 -7.75
N VAL A 19 7.86 -0.35 -7.60
CA VAL A 19 8.51 0.56 -6.63
C VAL A 19 8.32 0.05 -5.20
N TRP A 20 7.10 -0.36 -4.82
CA TRP A 20 6.83 -0.89 -3.49
C TRP A 20 7.55 -2.21 -3.21
N LEU A 21 7.65 -3.09 -4.21
CA LEU A 21 8.44 -4.32 -4.08
C LEU A 21 9.91 -4.01 -3.82
N LEU A 22 10.49 -3.06 -4.55
CA LEU A 22 11.87 -2.63 -4.35
C LEU A 22 12.06 -1.98 -2.96
N ALA A 23 11.12 -1.14 -2.54
CA ALA A 23 11.16 -0.51 -1.22
C ALA A 23 11.16 -1.57 -0.11
N CYS A 24 10.24 -2.54 -0.17
CA CYS A 24 10.17 -3.65 0.79
C CYS A 24 11.49 -4.43 0.86
N SER A 25 12.03 -4.81 -0.31
CA SER A 25 13.30 -5.53 -0.40
C SER A 25 14.48 -4.74 0.16
N SER A 26 14.44 -3.40 0.08
CA SER A 26 15.55 -2.54 0.51
C SER A 26 15.61 -2.37 2.03
N VAL A 27 14.50 -2.59 2.74
CA VAL A 27 14.40 -2.41 4.20
C VAL A 27 14.06 -3.71 4.95
N GLY A 28 14.00 -4.84 4.26
CA GLY A 28 13.75 -6.15 4.87
C GLY A 28 12.29 -6.43 5.22
N VAL A 29 11.33 -5.73 4.60
CA VAL A 29 9.90 -6.00 4.72
C VAL A 29 9.50 -7.10 3.74
N VAL A 30 8.65 -8.03 4.19
CA VAL A 30 8.12 -9.12 3.36
C VAL A 30 6.91 -8.61 2.58
N ALA A 31 7.08 -8.40 1.27
CA ALA A 31 5.96 -8.07 0.40
C ALA A 31 5.13 -9.31 0.07
N ASP A 32 3.84 -9.28 0.41
CA ASP A 32 2.84 -10.29 0.11
C ASP A 32 1.91 -9.78 -1.00
N VAL A 33 2.24 -10.12 -2.24
CA VAL A 33 1.54 -9.61 -3.44
C VAL A 33 0.13 -10.18 -3.50
N GLN A 34 -0.87 -9.29 -3.47
CA GLN A 34 -2.28 -9.66 -3.34
C GLN A 34 -2.60 -10.50 -2.08
N GLY A 35 -1.74 -10.40 -1.05
CA GLY A 35 -1.87 -11.11 0.21
C GLY A 35 -3.11 -10.73 1.02
N ASP A 36 -3.32 -11.41 2.15
CA ASP A 36 -4.41 -11.13 3.07
C ASP A 36 -4.07 -9.93 3.99
N PRO A 37 -4.80 -8.80 3.90
CA PRO A 37 -4.54 -7.65 4.77
C PRO A 37 -4.81 -7.94 6.25
N ALA A 38 -5.70 -8.89 6.58
CA ALA A 38 -5.98 -9.25 7.96
C ALA A 38 -4.78 -9.90 8.67
N ALA A 39 -3.84 -10.46 7.89
CA ALA A 39 -2.62 -11.10 8.36
C ALA A 39 -1.36 -10.24 8.17
N ALA A 40 -1.52 -8.98 7.75
CA ALA A 40 -0.41 -8.07 7.45
C ALA A 40 -0.28 -6.97 8.50
N ASP A 41 0.97 -6.58 8.77
CA ASP A 41 1.30 -5.47 9.68
C ASP A 41 1.02 -4.11 9.03
N LEU A 42 1.07 -4.07 7.69
CA LEU A 42 0.70 -2.93 6.89
C LEU A 42 0.16 -3.33 5.51
N VAL A 43 -0.59 -2.43 4.88
CA VAL A 43 -1.17 -2.65 3.55
C VAL A 43 -0.96 -1.43 2.66
N VAL A 44 -0.65 -1.70 1.40
CA VAL A 44 -0.59 -0.70 0.33
C VAL A 44 -1.68 -1.02 -0.67
N SER A 45 -2.58 -0.06 -0.90
CA SER A 45 -3.82 -0.29 -1.65
C SER A 45 -4.04 0.75 -2.74
N GLY A 46 -4.69 0.33 -3.83
CA GLY A 46 -5.18 1.21 -4.88
C GLY A 46 -6.65 1.58 -4.63
N PRO A 47 -7.24 2.48 -5.45
CA PRO A 47 -8.62 2.94 -5.27
C PRO A 47 -9.64 1.79 -5.23
N ASP A 48 -9.42 0.75 -6.04
CA ASP A 48 -10.34 -0.37 -6.19
C ASP A 48 -10.22 -1.43 -5.08
N THR A 49 -9.22 -1.32 -4.19
CA THR A 49 -8.94 -2.33 -3.15
C THR A 49 -9.04 -1.78 -1.72
N LEU A 50 -9.47 -0.52 -1.56
CA LEU A 50 -9.55 0.15 -0.26
C LEU A 50 -10.40 -0.63 0.75
N GLU A 51 -11.56 -1.13 0.34
CA GLU A 51 -12.45 -1.85 1.26
C GLU A 51 -11.81 -3.15 1.77
N ARG A 52 -11.14 -3.90 0.89
CA ARG A 52 -10.37 -5.09 1.28
C ARG A 52 -9.22 -4.71 2.23
N ALA A 53 -8.53 -3.61 1.95
CA ALA A 53 -7.41 -3.14 2.76
C ALA A 53 -7.81 -2.72 4.19
N ARG A 54 -9.08 -2.38 4.44
CA ARG A 54 -9.57 -2.08 5.81
C ARG A 54 -9.45 -3.23 6.78
N ALA A 55 -9.32 -4.48 6.29
CA ALA A 55 -9.08 -5.63 7.15
C ALA A 55 -7.72 -5.57 7.87
N CYS A 56 -6.74 -4.82 7.33
CA CYS A 56 -5.47 -4.58 8.01
C CYS A 56 -5.68 -3.68 9.23
N ARG A 57 -5.23 -4.16 10.39
CA ARG A 57 -5.33 -3.43 11.67
C ARG A 57 -4.20 -2.42 11.88
N GLY A 58 -3.08 -2.62 11.19
CA GLY A 58 -1.92 -1.74 11.26
C GLY A 58 -2.01 -0.57 10.27
N GLU A 59 -0.86 -0.22 9.69
CA GLU A 59 -0.72 0.94 8.81
C GLU A 59 -1.39 0.69 7.44
N ARG A 60 -2.12 1.68 6.95
CA ARG A 60 -2.87 1.59 5.69
C ARG A 60 -2.49 2.75 4.79
N VAL A 61 -1.80 2.45 3.70
CA VAL A 61 -1.35 3.43 2.71
C VAL A 61 -2.15 3.26 1.42
N ALA A 62 -2.63 4.37 0.86
CA ALA A 62 -3.40 4.38 -0.38
C ALA A 62 -2.65 5.14 -1.48
N LEU A 63 -2.68 4.61 -2.69
CA LEU A 63 -2.17 5.25 -3.90
C LEU A 63 -3.33 5.52 -4.85
N ALA A 64 -3.49 6.76 -5.29
CA ALA A 64 -4.57 7.11 -6.23
C ALA A 64 -4.35 6.56 -7.64
N LEU A 65 -3.12 6.11 -7.95
CA LEU A 65 -2.69 5.58 -9.24
C LEU A 65 -2.99 6.51 -10.43
N ARG A 66 -3.08 7.82 -10.18
CA ARG A 66 -3.26 8.81 -11.23
C ARG A 66 -1.94 9.03 -12.00
N PRO A 67 -2.02 9.53 -13.25
CA PRO A 67 -0.82 9.90 -14.01
C PRO A 67 0.12 10.80 -13.19
N LEU A 68 1.43 10.60 -13.38
CA LEU A 68 2.48 11.35 -12.71
C LEU A 68 2.43 11.28 -11.17
N GLY A 69 1.85 10.22 -10.59
CA GLY A 69 1.80 10.04 -9.14
C GLY A 69 0.84 11.01 -8.44
N GLY A 70 -0.16 11.54 -9.13
CA GLY A 70 -1.10 12.49 -8.54
C GLY A 70 -1.88 11.89 -7.35
N ARG A 71 -2.16 12.74 -6.35
CA ARG A 71 -2.93 12.40 -5.14
C ARG A 71 -4.41 12.10 -5.38
N PHE A 72 -5.07 11.57 -4.34
CA PHE A 72 -6.53 11.50 -4.34
C PHE A 72 -7.12 12.92 -4.30
N PRO A 73 -8.26 13.18 -4.96
CA PRO A 73 -8.99 14.45 -4.79
C PRO A 73 -9.41 14.68 -3.34
N GLN A 74 -9.81 13.60 -2.66
CA GLN A 74 -10.09 13.54 -1.23
C GLN A 74 -9.39 12.32 -0.64
N PRO A 75 -8.59 12.46 0.43
CA PRO A 75 -7.93 11.33 1.07
C PRO A 75 -8.95 10.28 1.54
N PRO A 76 -8.71 8.99 1.27
CA PRO A 76 -9.59 7.92 1.74
C PRO A 76 -9.52 7.79 3.27
N GLU A 77 -10.69 7.76 3.91
CA GLU A 77 -10.78 7.71 5.38
C GLU A 77 -10.07 6.47 5.96
N GLY A 78 -9.17 6.72 6.92
CA GLY A 78 -8.42 5.69 7.60
C GLY A 78 -7.18 5.19 6.84
N PHE A 79 -6.77 5.91 5.80
CA PHE A 79 -5.57 5.68 5.01
C PHE A 79 -4.69 6.92 4.92
N SER A 80 -3.38 6.73 4.87
CA SER A 80 -2.42 7.74 4.43
C SER A 80 -2.41 7.83 2.90
N ASP A 81 -2.54 9.05 2.35
CA ASP A 81 -2.37 9.29 0.90
C ASP A 81 -0.88 9.44 0.59
N TYR A 82 -0.32 8.44 -0.09
CA TYR A 82 1.11 8.37 -0.39
C TYR A 82 1.62 9.60 -1.15
N ALA A 83 0.81 10.20 -2.02
CA ALA A 83 1.22 11.34 -2.83
C ALA A 83 1.13 12.70 -2.11
N VAL A 84 0.69 12.71 -0.85
CA VAL A 84 0.67 13.90 0.02
C VAL A 84 1.75 13.81 1.10
N GLU A 85 2.05 12.60 1.57
CA GLU A 85 3.04 12.38 2.63
C GLU A 85 4.50 12.35 2.13
N VAL A 86 4.72 12.30 0.81
CA VAL A 86 6.04 12.26 0.15
C VAL A 86 6.31 13.52 -0.65
#